data_AF-A0AAN8IKM4-F1
#
_entry.id   AF-A0AAN8IKM4-F1
#
_cell.length_a   1.000
_cell.length_b   1.000
_cell.length_c   1.000
_cell.angle_alpha   90.00
_cell.angle_beta   90.00
_cell.angle_gamma   90.00
#
_symmetry.space_group_name_H-M   'P 1'
#
loop_
_entity.id
_entity.type
_entity.pdbx_description
1 polymer ?
#
loop_
_entity_poly.entity_id
_entity_poly.type
_entity_poly.pdbx_seq_one_letter_code
_entity_poly.pdbx_strand_id
1 'polypeptide(L)'
;MQVLVLLFALVGSGFACKTWPNGTDTTFHWYQCNSGPVMFYNATPYDETGKNFEYPIHLGKPIMMKCDILNPTHVYNSPNLMLTINLWSWGTSLGTCAWSSLPTLGLL
;
A
#
# COMPACT_ATOMS: atom_id res chain seq x y z
N MET A 1 -7.55 36.58 -6.95
CA MET A 1 -7.73 35.10 -6.89
C MET A 1 -6.47 34.38 -6.42
N GLN A 2 -5.27 34.75 -6.87
CA GLN A 2 -3.99 34.10 -6.53
C GLN A 2 -3.67 34.10 -5.01
N VAL A 3 -3.94 35.21 -4.31
CA VAL A 3 -3.73 35.34 -2.85
C VAL A 3 -4.66 34.40 -2.05
N LEU A 4 -5.89 34.19 -2.53
CA LEU A 4 -6.87 33.32 -1.86
C LEU A 4 -6.47 31.83 -1.99
N VAL A 5 -5.97 31.43 -3.16
CA VAL A 5 -5.49 30.05 -3.42
C VAL A 5 -4.26 29.74 -2.55
N LEU A 6 -3.34 30.70 -2.41
CA LEU A 6 -2.19 30.57 -1.52
C LEU A 6 -2.59 30.44 -0.06
N LEU A 7 -3.60 31.19 0.41
CA LEU A 7 -4.11 31.06 1.77
C LEU A 7 -4.75 29.69 2.04
N PHE A 8 -5.55 29.18 1.09
CA PHE A 8 -6.14 27.83 1.21
C PHE A 8 -5.08 26.72 1.20
N ALA A 9 -4.02 26.87 0.40
CA ALA A 9 -2.90 25.93 0.37
C ALA A 9 -2.10 25.93 1.70
N LEU A 10 -1.94 27.09 2.34
CA LEU A 10 -1.25 27.24 3.63
C LEU A 10 -2.04 26.69 4.83
N VAL A 11 -3.37 26.72 4.79
CA VAL A 11 -4.21 26.15 5.86
C VAL A 11 -4.33 24.63 5.71
N GLY A 12 -4.34 24.11 4.48
CA GLY A 12 -4.44 22.67 4.21
C GLY A 12 -3.25 21.85 4.74
N SER A 13 -2.05 22.41 4.76
CA SER A 13 -0.84 21.73 5.27
C SER A 13 -0.84 21.54 6.79
N GLY A 14 -1.69 22.28 7.52
CA GLY A 14 -1.87 22.12 8.97
C GLY A 14 -2.67 20.87 9.36
N PHE A 15 -3.47 20.33 8.44
CA PHE A 15 -4.32 19.14 8.64
C PHE A 15 -3.69 17.85 8.10
N ALA A 16 -2.46 17.91 7.59
CA ALA A 16 -1.72 16.72 7.21
C ALA A 16 -1.23 15.97 8.45
N CYS A 17 -1.23 14.65 8.40
CA CYS A 17 -0.72 13.82 9.49
C CYS A 17 0.78 14.03 9.65
N LYS A 18 1.16 14.65 10.77
CA LYS A 18 2.57 14.92 11.10
C LYS A 18 3.34 13.63 11.45
N THR A 19 2.64 12.61 11.94
CA THR A 19 3.23 11.34 12.35
C THR A 19 2.67 10.22 11.49
N TRP A 20 3.57 9.51 10.83
CA TRP A 20 3.26 8.28 10.12
C TRP A 20 3.29 7.09 11.08
N PRO A 21 2.33 6.15 11.00
CA PRO A 21 2.35 4.95 11.82
C PRO A 21 3.64 4.18 11.53
N ASN A 22 4.45 3.95 12.56
CA ASN A 22 5.68 3.17 12.51
C ASN A 22 6.72 3.65 11.47
N GLY A 23 6.69 4.91 11.02
CA GLY A 23 7.63 5.40 9.98
C GLY A 23 7.37 4.84 8.58
N THR A 24 6.11 4.48 8.30
CA THR A 24 5.68 3.95 7.00
C THR A 24 5.83 4.94 5.84
N ASP A 25 6.16 6.21 6.05
CA ASP A 25 6.51 7.14 4.97
C ASP A 25 7.84 6.81 4.30
N THR A 26 8.77 6.19 5.03
CA THR A 26 10.15 5.97 4.58
C THR A 26 10.58 4.51 4.67
N THR A 27 9.90 3.71 5.48
CA THR A 27 10.24 2.30 5.70
C THR A 27 9.08 1.41 5.28
N PHE A 28 9.40 0.40 4.48
CA PHE A 28 8.45 -0.65 4.13
C PHE A 28 8.28 -1.63 5.29
N HIS A 29 7.04 -1.91 5.65
CA HIS A 29 6.70 -2.92 6.64
C HIS A 29 5.72 -3.91 6.03
N TRP A 30 5.94 -5.20 6.28
CA TRP A 30 5.03 -6.26 5.88
C TRP A 30 4.70 -7.15 7.08
N TYR A 31 3.51 -7.72 7.06
CA TYR A 31 3.02 -8.62 8.08
C TYR A 31 2.18 -9.71 7.41
N GLN A 32 2.38 -10.96 7.81
CA GLN A 32 1.52 -12.06 7.40
C GLN A 32 0.21 -11.99 8.22
N CYS A 33 -0.91 -11.80 7.51
CA CYS A 33 -2.23 -11.61 8.12
C CYS A 33 -3.18 -12.81 7.89
N ASN A 34 -2.67 -14.04 7.86
CA ASN A 34 -3.49 -15.23 7.67
C ASN A 34 -3.38 -16.21 8.85
N SER A 35 -4.41 -17.04 9.01
CA SER A 35 -4.46 -18.18 9.95
C SER A 35 -4.51 -19.53 9.21
N GLY A 36 -4.31 -19.52 7.89
CA GLY A 36 -4.37 -20.68 7.03
C GLY A 36 -3.02 -21.42 6.90
N PRO A 37 -2.99 -22.52 6.12
CA PRO A 37 -1.81 -23.38 6.01
C PRO A 37 -0.68 -22.79 5.14
N VAL A 38 -0.96 -21.76 4.34
CA VAL A 38 0.05 -21.09 3.49
C VAL A 38 0.87 -20.12 4.33
N MET A 39 2.19 -20.18 4.22
CA MET A 39 3.10 -19.29 4.96
C MET A 39 3.82 -18.36 3.98
N PHE A 40 3.91 -17.08 4.34
CA PHE A 40 4.67 -16.07 3.61
C PHE A 40 5.87 -15.67 4.44
N TYR A 41 7.08 -15.91 3.96
CA TYR A 41 8.30 -15.56 4.70
C TYR A 41 8.74 -14.12 4.49
N ASN A 42 8.34 -13.53 3.37
CA ASN A 42 8.56 -12.13 3.07
C ASN A 42 7.54 -11.63 2.05
N ALA A 43 7.48 -10.31 1.93
CA ALA A 43 6.95 -9.60 0.78
C ALA A 43 7.88 -8.40 0.56
N THR A 44 8.44 -8.24 -0.63
CA THR A 44 9.40 -7.16 -0.90
C THR A 44 9.02 -6.44 -2.19
N PRO A 45 8.85 -5.10 -2.16
CA PRO A 45 8.54 -4.31 -3.34
C PRO A 45 9.80 -4.09 -4.20
N TYR A 46 9.60 -4.20 -5.50
CA TYR A 46 10.58 -3.91 -6.53
C TYR A 46 9.98 -2.98 -7.59
N ASP A 47 10.86 -2.28 -8.29
CA ASP A 47 10.54 -1.47 -9.47
C ASP A 47 9.85 -2.28 -10.58
N GLU A 48 9.39 -1.60 -11.64
CA GLU A 48 8.70 -2.24 -12.77
C GLU A 48 9.56 -3.31 -13.48
N THR A 49 10.89 -3.29 -13.29
CA THR A 49 11.82 -4.25 -13.87
C THR A 49 12.01 -5.49 -12.98
N GLY A 50 11.57 -5.42 -11.72
CA GLY A 50 11.76 -6.45 -10.73
C GLY A 50 13.21 -6.60 -10.27
N LYS A 51 14.09 -5.62 -10.49
CA LYS A 51 15.53 -5.73 -10.18
C LYS A 51 15.95 -4.96 -8.95
N ASN A 52 15.42 -3.75 -8.76
CA ASN A 52 15.79 -2.89 -7.64
C ASN A 52 14.66 -2.84 -6.62
N PHE A 53 15.02 -2.88 -5.33
CA PHE A 53 14.10 -2.59 -4.26
C PHE A 53 13.58 -1.16 -4.40
N GLU A 54 12.27 -0.97 -4.29
CA GLU A 54 11.65 0.35 -4.41
C GLU A 54 10.72 0.64 -3.22
N TYR A 55 11.09 1.67 -2.47
CA TYR A 55 10.22 2.29 -1.47
C TYR A 55 10.61 3.76 -1.26
N PRO A 56 9.65 4.69 -1.16
CA PRO A 56 8.22 4.54 -1.43
C PRO A 56 7.93 4.10 -2.88
N ILE A 57 6.85 3.35 -3.07
CA ILE A 57 6.45 2.80 -4.37
C ILE A 57 5.93 3.90 -5.32
N HIS A 58 6.26 3.80 -6.61
CA HIS A 58 5.71 4.70 -7.63
C HIS A 58 4.34 4.25 -8.14
N LEU A 59 3.26 4.85 -7.62
CA LEU A 59 1.87 4.50 -7.98
C LEU A 59 1.50 4.70 -9.46
N GLY A 60 2.30 5.45 -10.22
CA GLY A 60 2.09 5.67 -11.66
C GLY A 60 2.66 4.57 -12.56
N LYS A 61 3.24 3.52 -11.97
CA LYS A 61 3.92 2.43 -12.68
C LYS A 61 3.50 1.07 -12.12
N PRO A 62 3.64 -0.02 -12.89
CA PRO A 62 3.50 -1.36 -12.36
C PRO A 62 4.50 -1.60 -11.22
N ILE A 63 4.03 -2.21 -10.13
CA ILE A 63 4.87 -2.59 -8.99
C ILE A 63 5.05 -4.10 -9.02
N MET A 64 6.27 -4.56 -8.75
CA MET A 64 6.57 -5.99 -8.62
C MET A 64 6.69 -6.34 -7.14
N MET A 65 5.88 -7.29 -6.66
CA MET A 65 6.01 -7.85 -5.32
C MET A 65 6.64 -9.24 -5.40
N LYS A 66 7.77 -9.43 -4.72
CA LYS A 66 8.41 -10.75 -4.57
C LYS A 66 8.13 -11.29 -3.18
N CYS A 67 7.66 -12.54 -3.14
CA CYS A 67 7.32 -13.23 -1.91
C CYS A 67 7.86 -14.66 -1.97
N ASP A 68 8.48 -15.09 -0.87
CA ASP A 68 8.82 -16.48 -0.62
C ASP A 68 7.66 -17.15 0.11
N ILE A 69 7.05 -18.14 -0.52
CA ILE A 69 5.81 -18.75 -0.06
C ILE A 69 6.03 -20.24 0.15
N LEU A 70 5.69 -20.75 1.34
CA LEU A 70 5.52 -22.17 1.59
C LEU A 70 4.04 -22.52 1.51
N ASN A 71 3.71 -23.39 0.57
CA ASN A 71 2.40 -23.99 0.46
C ASN A 71 2.51 -25.50 0.73
N PRO A 72 2.22 -25.96 1.97
CA PRO A 72 2.48 -27.35 2.35
C PRO A 72 1.41 -28.33 1.87
N THR A 73 0.31 -27.86 1.27
CA THR A 73 -0.86 -28.69 0.98
C THR A 73 -1.05 -28.91 -0.53
N HIS A 74 -1.80 -28.04 -1.19
CA HIS A 74 -2.31 -28.25 -2.54
C HIS A 74 -1.78 -27.20 -3.50
N VAL A 75 -1.45 -27.61 -4.72
CA VAL A 75 -1.20 -26.67 -5.81
C VAL A 75 -2.54 -26.12 -6.28
N TYR A 76 -2.75 -24.82 -6.10
CA TYR A 76 -3.91 -24.09 -6.63
C TYR A 76 -3.61 -23.63 -8.05
N ASN A 77 -4.54 -23.85 -8.96
CA ASN A 77 -4.49 -23.39 -10.35
C ASN A 77 -5.74 -22.59 -10.69
N SER A 78 -5.71 -21.86 -11.79
CA SER A 78 -6.91 -21.23 -12.36
C SER A 78 -8.04 -22.26 -12.53
N PRO A 79 -9.29 -21.94 -12.14
CA PRO A 79 -9.78 -20.63 -11.66
C PRO A 79 -9.71 -20.45 -10.13
N ASN A 80 -9.21 -21.44 -9.39
CA ASN A 80 -9.27 -21.49 -7.92
C ASN A 80 -8.13 -20.74 -7.22
N LEU A 81 -7.15 -20.23 -7.98
CA LEU A 81 -6.12 -19.33 -7.48
C LEU A 81 -6.58 -17.87 -7.71
N MET A 82 -7.10 -17.24 -6.66
CA MET A 82 -7.63 -15.88 -6.71
C MET A 82 -6.75 -14.93 -5.89
N LEU A 83 -6.61 -13.69 -6.36
CA LEU A 83 -5.93 -12.60 -5.66
C LEU A 83 -6.93 -11.46 -5.42
N THR A 84 -7.00 -10.99 -4.17
CA THR A 84 -7.80 -9.83 -3.79
C THR A 84 -6.89 -8.81 -3.13
N ILE A 85 -6.90 -7.57 -3.63
CA ILE A 85 -6.07 -6.47 -3.11
C ILE A 85 -6.97 -5.40 -2.50
N ASN A 86 -6.72 -5.07 -1.23
CA ASN A 86 -7.36 -3.96 -0.54
C ASN A 86 -6.34 -2.83 -0.36
N LEU A 87 -6.67 -1.64 -0.85
CA LEU A 87 -5.82 -0.45 -0.71
C LEU A 87 -6.33 0.45 0.42
N TRP A 88 -5.39 1.01 1.18
CA TRP A 88 -5.67 1.93 2.27
C TRP A 88 -4.74 3.13 2.17
N SER A 89 -5.25 4.31 2.49
CA SER A 89 -4.46 5.53 2.64
C SER A 89 -4.42 5.96 4.10
N TRP A 90 -3.26 6.47 4.53
CA TRP A 90 -3.15 7.15 5.82
C TRP A 90 -3.61 8.59 5.68
N GLY A 91 -4.54 9.00 6.54
CA GLY A 91 -5.22 10.29 6.44
C GLY A 91 -6.64 10.13 5.90
N THR A 92 -7.52 11.05 6.28
CA THR A 92 -8.89 11.13 5.76
C THR A 92 -9.09 12.43 4.99
N SER A 93 -10.12 12.48 4.15
CA SER A 93 -10.54 13.69 3.44
C SER A 93 -10.92 14.86 4.37
N LEU A 94 -11.16 14.56 5.66
CA LEU A 94 -11.46 15.52 6.72
C LEU A 94 -10.22 15.90 7.55
N GLY A 95 -9.03 15.44 7.18
CA GLY A 95 -7.77 15.78 7.86
C GLY A 95 -7.50 15.01 9.16
N THR A 96 -8.18 13.87 9.38
CA THR A 96 -7.90 13.01 10.54
C THR A 96 -6.84 11.96 10.22
N CYS A 97 -6.08 11.56 11.24
CA CYS A 97 -5.01 10.58 11.10
C CYS A 97 -5.48 9.17 11.44
N ALA A 98 -6.11 8.56 10.45
CA ALA A 98 -6.59 7.19 10.49
C ALA A 98 -6.40 6.54 9.11
N TRP A 99 -6.39 5.20 9.09
CA TRP A 99 -6.43 4.44 7.84
C TRP A 99 -7.82 4.55 7.22
N SER A 100 -7.88 4.91 5.94
CA SER A 100 -9.10 4.98 5.14
C SER A 100 -8.99 4.03 3.94
N SER A 101 -10.04 3.25 3.67
CA SER A 101 -10.05 2.35 2.52
C SER A 101 -10.16 3.14 1.21
N LEU A 102 -9.34 2.80 0.23
CA LEU A 102 -9.41 3.34 -1.11
C LEU A 102 -10.27 2.41 -1.98
N PRO A 103 -11.40 2.89 -2.53
CA PRO A 103 -12.21 2.09 -3.43
C PRO A 103 -11.47 1.90 -4.74
N THR A 104 -11.15 0.65 -5.08
CA THR A 104 -10.45 0.29 -6.32
C THR A 104 -11.41 0.20 -7.51
N LEU A 105 -12.72 0.22 -7.26
CA LEU A 105 -13.80 0.15 -8.27
C LEU A 105 -13.65 -1.03 -9.26
N GLY A 106 -13.01 -2.12 -8.83
CA GLY A 106 -12.75 -3.29 -9.69
C GLY A 106 -11.67 -3.07 -10.75
N LEU A 107 -10.84 -2.03 -10.61
CA LEU A 107 -9.74 -1.71 -11.53
C LEU A 107 -8.43 -2.45 -11.19
N LEU A 108 -8.44 -3.33 -10.17
CA LEU A 108 -7.33 -4.19 -9.75
C LEU A 108 -7.71 -5.65 -9.91
#